data_AF-A0A9D6LIN9-F1
#
_entry.id   AF-A0A9D6LIN9-F1
#
_cell.length_a   1.000
_cell.length_b   1.000
_cell.length_c   1.000
_cell.angle_alpha   90.00
_cell.angle_beta   90.00
_cell.angle_gamma   90.00
#
_symmetry.space_group_name_H-M   'P 1'
#
loop_
_entity.id
_entity.type
_entity.pdbx_description
1 polymer ?
#
loop_
_entity_poly.entity_id
_entity_poly.type
_entity_poly.pdbx_seq_one_letter_code
_entity_poly.pdbx_strand_id
1 'polypeptide(L)'
;MGQDHDHFKAMELRKKLRDRVGDLQNRVGKSSAEAFEQVFHERMDTYFAQQERLEEMEQLLAQIIGEIDQARVLDDLKKLSGRLNFLEEHFEEIDSQLYNRPMRRRSRFNLFDFLRQWESNATPEARPEFSSEAEAYQELGMEPGATMRSITAAFRRLVKELHPDRRGGDRSTEPKLRRLVAAYEFIKRKSAARQAFSR
;
A
#
# COMPACT_ATOMS: atom_id res chain seq x y z
N MET A 1 -16.11 3.48 25.26
CA MET A 1 -16.23 2.69 24.01
C MET A 1 -15.21 3.06 22.92
N GLY A 2 -14.40 4.12 23.04
CA GLY A 2 -13.39 4.48 22.02
C GLY A 2 -12.04 3.75 22.12
N GLN A 3 -11.60 3.41 23.35
CA GLN A 3 -10.26 2.85 23.59
C GLN A 3 -10.08 1.41 23.05
N ASP A 4 -11.14 0.59 23.08
CA ASP A 4 -11.09 -0.80 22.59
C ASP A 4 -10.92 -0.90 21.07
N HIS A 5 -11.47 0.07 20.33
CA HIS A 5 -11.42 0.07 18.86
C HIS A 5 -10.02 0.42 18.35
N ASP A 6 -9.35 1.39 18.96
CA ASP A 6 -8.00 1.80 18.56
C ASP A 6 -6.95 0.76 18.93
N HIS A 7 -7.14 0.05 20.04
CA HIS A 7 -6.29 -1.08 20.42
C HIS A 7 -6.36 -2.22 19.37
N PHE A 8 -7.56 -2.57 18.91
CA PHE A 8 -7.73 -3.59 17.86
C PHE A 8 -7.05 -3.18 16.54
N LYS A 9 -7.21 -1.92 16.12
CA LYS A 9 -6.52 -1.38 14.92
C LYS A 9 -5.01 -1.40 15.07
N ALA A 10 -4.49 -1.05 16.25
CA ALA A 10 -3.06 -1.08 16.53
C ALA A 10 -2.52 -2.52 16.45
N MET A 11 -3.24 -3.50 17.01
CA MET A 11 -2.87 -4.92 16.93
C MET A 11 -2.84 -5.43 15.47
N GLU A 12 -3.86 -5.11 14.68
CA GLU A 12 -3.93 -5.52 13.27
C GLU A 12 -2.83 -4.86 12.42
N LEU A 13 -2.58 -3.57 12.64
CA LEU A 13 -1.52 -2.83 11.95
C LEU A 13 -0.14 -3.35 12.32
N ARG A 14 0.11 -3.62 13.61
CA ARG A 14 1.36 -4.21 14.10
C ARG A 14 1.65 -5.55 13.42
N LYS A 15 0.66 -6.45 13.34
CA LYS A 15 0.79 -7.72 12.64
C LYS A 15 1.12 -7.52 11.16
N LYS A 16 0.37 -6.65 10.46
CA LYS A 16 0.62 -6.34 9.04
C LYS A 16 2.01 -5.77 8.80
N LEU A 17 2.50 -4.90 9.68
CA LEU A 17 3.84 -4.33 9.55
C LEU A 17 4.91 -5.39 9.73
N ARG A 18 4.77 -6.27 10.73
CA ARG A 18 5.69 -7.40 10.93
C ARG A 18 5.75 -8.31 9.70
N ASP A 19 4.59 -8.69 9.17
CA ASP A 19 4.51 -9.53 7.97
C ASP A 19 5.19 -8.86 6.76
N ARG A 20 5.03 -7.53 6.61
CA ARG A 20 5.66 -6.75 5.54
C ARG A 20 7.18 -6.64 5.70
N VAL A 21 7.66 -6.41 6.92
CA VAL A 21 9.11 -6.36 7.18
C VAL A 21 9.73 -7.73 6.90
N GLY A 22 9.09 -8.83 7.34
CA GLY A 22 9.56 -10.18 7.04
C GLY A 22 9.60 -10.50 5.54
N ASP A 23 8.56 -10.11 4.78
CA ASP A 23 8.56 -10.24 3.31
C ASP A 23 9.74 -9.47 2.68
N LEU A 24 10.01 -8.25 3.15
CA LEU A 24 11.10 -7.43 2.63
C LEU A 24 12.48 -7.99 3.01
N GLN A 25 12.68 -8.43 4.25
CA GLN A 25 13.92 -9.10 4.69
C GLN A 25 14.23 -10.33 3.83
N ASN A 26 13.23 -11.18 3.57
CA ASN A 26 13.40 -12.35 2.72
C ASN A 26 13.82 -11.97 1.28
N ARG A 27 13.27 -10.87 0.77
CA ARG A 27 13.63 -10.36 -0.57
C ARG A 27 15.04 -9.78 -0.60
N VAL A 28 15.41 -8.99 0.41
CA VAL A 28 16.77 -8.43 0.57
C VAL A 28 17.79 -9.55 0.64
N GLY A 29 17.59 -10.54 1.51
CA GLY A 29 18.50 -11.69 1.63
C GLY A 29 18.59 -12.51 0.33
N LYS A 30 17.47 -12.70 -0.37
CA LYS A 30 17.47 -13.37 -1.68
C LYS A 30 18.23 -12.58 -2.75
N SER A 31 18.02 -11.28 -2.83
CA SER A 31 18.74 -10.41 -3.77
C SER A 31 20.22 -10.26 -3.42
N SER A 32 20.60 -10.35 -2.15
CA SER A 32 22.01 -10.43 -1.74
C SER A 32 22.66 -11.75 -2.21
N ALA A 33 21.99 -12.88 -1.97
CA ALA A 33 22.47 -14.20 -2.38
C ALA A 33 22.57 -14.36 -3.91
N GLU A 34 21.59 -13.87 -4.67
CA GLU A 34 21.60 -13.92 -6.14
C GLU A 34 22.66 -12.97 -6.75
N ALA A 35 23.00 -11.86 -6.07
CA ALA A 35 23.91 -10.85 -6.60
C ALA A 35 25.36 -11.35 -6.60
N PHE A 36 25.73 -12.12 -5.57
CA PHE A 36 27.03 -12.76 -5.47
C PHE A 36 27.27 -13.74 -6.64
N GLU A 37 26.26 -14.53 -7.00
CA GLU A 37 26.37 -15.51 -8.09
C GLU A 37 26.40 -14.85 -9.48
N GLN A 38 25.66 -13.76 -9.69
CA GLN A 38 25.45 -13.17 -11.03
C GLN A 38 26.32 -11.95 -11.34
N VAL A 39 26.53 -11.05 -10.39
CA VAL A 39 27.10 -9.70 -10.63
C VAL A 39 28.58 -9.61 -10.22
N PHE A 40 28.99 -10.44 -9.24
CA PHE A 40 30.35 -10.44 -8.69
C PHE A 40 31.45 -10.59 -9.74
N HIS A 41 31.23 -11.45 -10.74
CA HIS A 41 32.23 -11.74 -11.78
C HIS A 41 32.35 -10.63 -12.85
N GLU A 42 31.32 -9.79 -13.01
CA GLU A 42 31.27 -8.78 -14.07
C GLU A 42 31.57 -7.36 -13.56
N ARG A 43 31.14 -7.00 -12.33
CA ARG A 43 31.17 -5.61 -11.82
C ARG A 43 31.41 -5.54 -10.30
N MET A 44 32.62 -5.87 -9.87
CA MET A 44 33.01 -5.95 -8.45
C MET A 44 32.73 -4.66 -7.66
N ASP A 45 33.08 -3.48 -8.17
CA ASP A 45 32.89 -2.21 -7.45
C ASP A 45 31.41 -1.87 -7.23
N THR A 46 30.57 -2.20 -8.22
CA THR A 46 29.11 -2.01 -8.11
C THR A 46 28.53 -3.01 -7.12
N TYR A 47 29.02 -4.24 -7.11
CA TYR A 47 28.59 -5.26 -6.16
C TYR A 47 28.87 -4.84 -4.72
N PHE A 48 30.10 -4.45 -4.36
CA PHE A 48 30.43 -4.04 -2.99
C PHE A 48 29.64 -2.82 -2.52
N ALA A 49 29.48 -1.80 -3.37
CA ALA A 49 28.70 -0.61 -3.03
C ALA A 49 27.22 -0.91 -2.81
N GLN A 50 26.63 -1.85 -3.58
CA GLN A 50 25.24 -2.24 -3.39
C GLN A 50 25.07 -3.26 -2.25
N GLN A 51 26.07 -4.09 -1.97
CA GLN A 51 26.09 -4.99 -0.83
C GLN A 51 26.04 -4.20 0.49
N GLU A 52 26.88 -3.16 0.63
CA GLU A 52 26.86 -2.27 1.81
C GLU A 52 25.47 -1.64 2.01
N ARG A 53 24.81 -1.22 0.92
CA ARG A 53 23.44 -0.66 0.97
C ARG A 53 22.38 -1.71 1.35
N LEU A 54 22.53 -2.95 0.90
CA LEU A 54 21.64 -4.04 1.31
C LEU A 54 21.83 -4.38 2.79
N GLU A 55 23.08 -4.40 3.28
CA GLU A 55 23.40 -4.62 4.70
C GLU A 55 22.83 -3.50 5.58
N GLU A 56 22.99 -2.24 5.18
CA GLU A 56 22.36 -1.10 5.87
C GLU A 56 20.83 -1.24 5.91
N MET A 57 20.25 -1.70 4.80
CA MET A 57 18.82 -1.94 4.72
C MET A 57 18.36 -3.05 5.69
N GLU A 58 19.11 -4.16 5.80
CA GLU A 58 18.81 -5.22 6.77
C GLU A 58 18.82 -4.70 8.21
N GLN A 59 19.79 -3.86 8.56
CA GLN A 59 19.87 -3.22 9.88
C GLN A 59 18.66 -2.33 10.16
N LEU A 60 18.27 -1.50 9.19
CA LEU A 60 17.10 -0.63 9.31
C LEU A 60 15.80 -1.44 9.46
N LEU A 61 15.66 -2.56 8.75
CA LEU A 61 14.51 -3.45 8.89
C LEU A 61 14.46 -4.13 10.27
N ALA A 62 15.61 -4.57 10.79
CA ALA A 62 15.72 -5.12 12.14
C ALA A 62 15.33 -4.07 13.20
N GLN A 63 15.78 -2.82 13.03
CA GLN A 63 15.39 -1.72 13.90
C GLN A 63 13.87 -1.47 13.87
N ILE A 64 13.26 -1.47 12.68
CA ILE A 64 11.81 -1.31 12.53
C ILE A 64 11.05 -2.41 13.27
N ILE A 65 11.52 -3.67 13.26
CA ILE A 65 10.88 -4.75 14.05
C ILE A 65 10.90 -4.42 15.54
N GLY A 66 12.05 -4.00 16.06
CA GLY A 66 12.16 -3.59 17.47
C GLY A 66 11.24 -2.43 17.82
N GLU A 67 11.12 -1.44 16.93
CA GLU A 67 10.21 -0.30 17.11
C GLU A 67 8.73 -0.71 17.02
N ILE A 68 8.38 -1.64 16.13
CA ILE A 68 7.03 -2.21 16.03
C ILE A 68 6.62 -2.88 17.35
N ASP A 69 7.54 -3.60 17.98
CA ASP A 69 7.29 -4.30 19.24
C ASP A 69 7.12 -3.34 20.42
N GLN A 70 7.83 -2.21 20.40
CA GLN A 70 7.75 -1.17 21.42
C GLN A 70 6.60 -0.17 21.21
N ALA A 71 6.05 -0.06 19.99
CA ALA A 71 5.02 0.92 19.64
C ALA A 71 3.73 0.72 20.45
N ARG A 72 3.39 1.68 21.32
CA ARG A 72 2.19 1.62 22.18
C ARG A 72 0.98 2.31 21.58
N VAL A 73 1.20 3.22 20.63
CA VAL A 73 0.16 4.06 20.03
C VAL A 73 0.05 3.79 18.54
N LEU A 74 -1.17 3.93 18.00
CA LEU A 74 -1.45 3.77 16.57
C LEU A 74 -0.65 4.74 15.69
N ASP A 75 -0.32 5.93 16.18
CA ASP A 75 0.45 6.92 15.42
C ASP A 75 1.90 6.48 15.18
N ASP A 76 2.53 5.84 16.17
CA ASP A 76 3.88 5.27 16.04
C ASP A 76 3.90 4.20 14.94
N LEU A 77 2.89 3.32 14.92
CA LEU A 77 2.74 2.31 13.89
C LEU A 77 2.50 2.93 12.49
N LYS A 78 1.78 4.06 12.40
CA LYS A 78 1.62 4.78 11.12
C LYS A 78 2.95 5.36 10.62
N LYS A 79 3.76 5.94 11.51
CA LYS A 79 5.10 6.44 11.17
C LYS A 79 6.01 5.31 10.69
N LEU A 80 5.98 4.17 11.38
CA LEU A 80 6.71 2.96 10.98
C LEU A 80 6.25 2.44 9.62
N SER A 81 4.95 2.49 9.32
CA SER A 81 4.44 2.17 7.99
C SER A 81 5.02 3.08 6.90
N GLY A 82 5.16 4.38 7.17
CA GLY A 82 5.75 5.33 6.23
C GLY A 82 7.24 5.05 6.00
N ARG A 83 8.01 4.81 7.07
CA ARG A 83 9.43 4.42 6.97
C ARG A 83 9.61 3.11 6.21
N LEU A 84 8.73 2.13 6.44
CA LEU A 84 8.77 0.86 5.71
C LEU A 84 8.47 1.05 4.22
N ASN A 85 7.56 1.95 3.84
CA ASN A 85 7.31 2.27 2.43
C ASN A 85 8.58 2.81 1.75
N PHE A 86 9.26 3.76 2.41
CA PHE A 86 10.50 4.34 1.91
C PHE A 86 11.59 3.29 1.70
N LEU A 87 11.76 2.37 2.66
CA LEU A 87 12.67 1.25 2.52
C LEU A 87 12.30 0.33 1.35
N GLU A 88 11.02 -0.01 1.17
CA GLU A 88 10.57 -0.80 0.02
C GLU A 88 10.94 -0.15 -1.33
N GLU A 89 10.83 1.17 -1.44
CA GLU A 89 11.20 1.91 -2.65
C GLU A 89 12.70 1.88 -2.91
N HIS A 90 13.51 2.11 -1.87
CA HIS A 90 14.97 2.03 -1.97
C HIS A 90 15.47 0.63 -2.34
N PHE A 91 14.82 -0.42 -1.86
CA PHE A 91 15.17 -1.77 -2.28
C PHE A 91 14.97 -1.99 -3.77
N GLU A 92 13.86 -1.51 -4.33
CA GLU A 92 13.60 -1.66 -5.78
C GLU A 92 14.63 -0.89 -6.62
N GLU A 93 15.14 0.23 -6.13
CA GLU A 93 16.26 0.95 -6.77
C GLU A 93 17.54 0.13 -6.74
N ILE A 94 17.90 -0.43 -5.57
CA ILE A 94 19.09 -1.27 -5.40
C ILE A 94 18.99 -2.53 -6.28
N ASP A 95 17.87 -3.23 -6.24
CA ASP A 95 17.62 -4.44 -7.03
C ASP A 95 17.67 -4.16 -8.54
N SER A 96 17.11 -3.04 -8.99
CA SER A 96 17.17 -2.63 -10.40
C SER A 96 18.60 -2.33 -10.85
N GLN A 97 19.40 -1.65 -10.01
CA GLN A 97 20.80 -1.35 -10.31
C GLN A 97 21.68 -2.61 -10.30
N LEU A 98 21.39 -3.57 -9.42
CA LEU A 98 22.10 -4.84 -9.33
C LEU A 98 21.85 -5.74 -10.54
N TYR A 99 20.59 -5.87 -10.97
CA TYR A 99 20.22 -6.87 -11.98
C TYR A 99 19.95 -6.31 -13.37
N ASN A 100 20.03 -4.99 -13.59
CA ASN A 100 19.57 -4.32 -14.82
C ASN A 100 18.15 -4.77 -15.25
N ARG A 101 17.35 -5.26 -14.30
CA ARG A 101 15.97 -5.67 -14.52
C ARG A 101 15.12 -4.40 -14.51
N PRO A 102 14.12 -4.27 -15.40
CA PRO A 102 13.18 -3.16 -15.30
C PRO A 102 12.56 -3.22 -13.91
N MET A 103 12.61 -2.11 -13.17
CA MET A 103 12.04 -1.98 -11.82
C MET A 103 10.76 -2.81 -11.76
N ARG A 104 10.74 -3.85 -10.92
CA ARG A 104 9.50 -4.55 -10.62
C ARG A 104 8.71 -3.58 -9.77
N ARG A 105 8.04 -2.61 -10.42
CA ARG A 105 6.99 -1.80 -9.80
C ARG A 105 5.86 -2.74 -9.37
N ARG A 106 6.04 -3.51 -8.30
CA ARG A 106 5.08 -3.51 -7.20
C ARG A 106 5.13 -2.09 -6.62
N SER A 107 4.70 -1.12 -7.43
CA SER A 107 4.00 0.03 -6.90
C SER A 107 2.81 -0.59 -6.19
N ARG A 108 3.00 -0.95 -4.91
CA ARG A 108 1.92 -1.19 -3.99
C ARG A 108 1.29 0.18 -3.83
N PHE A 109 0.50 0.56 -4.83
CA PHE A 109 -0.36 1.72 -4.78
C PHE A 109 -1.06 1.67 -3.42
N ASN A 110 -0.62 2.53 -2.50
CA ASN A 110 -1.06 2.43 -1.12
C ASN A 110 -2.45 3.04 -1.07
N LEU A 111 -3.44 2.18 -1.32
CA LEU A 111 -4.85 2.50 -1.40
C LEU A 111 -5.30 3.38 -0.23
N PHE A 112 -4.76 3.13 0.97
CA PHE A 112 -5.08 3.90 2.17
C PHE A 112 -4.49 5.32 2.16
N ASP A 113 -3.26 5.50 1.70
CA ASP A 113 -2.65 6.83 1.60
C ASP A 113 -3.30 7.65 0.49
N PHE A 114 -3.62 7.00 -0.65
CA PHE A 114 -4.36 7.63 -1.73
C PHE A 114 -5.74 8.12 -1.28
N LEU A 115 -6.54 7.26 -0.62
CA LEU A 115 -7.86 7.64 -0.10
C LEU A 115 -7.74 8.81 0.87
N ARG A 116 -6.78 8.77 1.80
CA ARG A 116 -6.56 9.85 2.77
C ARG A 116 -6.19 11.18 2.09
N GLN A 117 -5.27 11.16 1.13
CA GLN A 117 -4.83 12.36 0.42
C GLN A 117 -5.94 12.96 -0.45
N TRP A 118 -6.81 12.10 -1.01
CA TRP A 118 -7.96 12.54 -1.78
C TRP A 118 -9.08 13.11 -0.91
N GLU A 119 -9.36 12.48 0.23
CA GLU A 119 -10.32 13.00 1.22
C GLU A 119 -9.91 14.37 1.77
N SER A 120 -8.61 14.61 1.97
CA SER A 120 -8.12 15.92 2.45
C SER A 120 -8.21 17.04 1.42
N ASN A 121 -8.24 16.70 0.12
CA ASN A 121 -8.34 17.67 -0.97
C ASN A 121 -9.77 17.88 -1.48
N ALA A 122 -10.74 17.06 -1.07
CA ALA A 122 -12.13 17.14 -1.51
C ALA A 122 -12.97 18.02 -0.58
N THR A 123 -13.64 19.04 -1.15
CA THR A 123 -14.65 19.82 -0.41
C THR A 123 -15.86 18.93 -0.06
N PRO A 124 -16.44 19.04 1.15
CA PRO A 124 -17.57 18.20 1.59
C PRO A 124 -18.78 18.26 0.66
N GLU A 125 -19.02 19.42 0.06
CA GLU A 125 -20.19 19.73 -0.78
C GLU A 125 -20.16 19.07 -2.17
N ALA A 126 -19.00 18.55 -2.61
CA ALA A 126 -18.82 17.95 -3.94
C ALA A 126 -18.72 16.41 -3.91
N ARG A 127 -19.09 15.76 -2.80
CA ARG A 127 -19.07 14.29 -2.69
C ARG A 127 -20.30 13.70 -3.39
N PRO A 128 -20.13 12.87 -4.42
CA PRO A 128 -21.26 12.19 -5.04
C PRO A 128 -21.87 11.19 -4.04
N GLU A 129 -23.17 11.32 -3.80
CA GLU A 129 -23.94 10.38 -2.97
C GLU A 129 -24.53 9.27 -3.84
N PHE A 130 -24.39 8.03 -3.39
CA PHE A 130 -25.01 6.86 -4.03
C PHE A 130 -26.29 6.50 -3.29
N SER A 131 -27.40 6.39 -4.03
CA SER A 131 -28.72 6.09 -3.44
C SER A 131 -28.94 4.59 -3.22
N SER A 132 -28.23 3.74 -3.98
CA SER A 132 -28.32 2.28 -3.86
C SER A 132 -26.96 1.59 -3.94
N GLU A 133 -26.87 0.40 -3.35
CA GLU A 133 -25.64 -0.42 -3.45
C GLU A 133 -25.41 -0.91 -4.88
N ALA A 134 -26.48 -1.20 -5.62
CA ALA A 134 -26.41 -1.61 -7.02
C ALA A 134 -25.73 -0.55 -7.90
N GLU A 135 -26.06 0.72 -7.69
CA GLU A 135 -25.46 1.86 -8.39
C GLU A 135 -23.95 1.98 -8.07
N ALA A 136 -23.57 1.78 -6.80
CA ALA A 136 -22.17 1.79 -6.41
C ALA A 136 -21.37 0.61 -7.01
N TYR A 137 -21.97 -0.58 -7.11
CA TYR A 137 -21.34 -1.72 -7.81
C TYR A 137 -21.17 -1.46 -9.29
N GLN A 138 -22.19 -0.88 -9.95
CA GLN A 138 -22.14 -0.53 -11.36
C GLN A 138 -21.04 0.49 -11.65
N GLU A 139 -20.85 1.49 -10.78
CA GLU A 139 -19.79 2.48 -10.94
C GLU A 139 -18.38 1.83 -10.88
N LEU A 140 -18.22 0.77 -10.08
CA LEU A 140 -16.99 -0.02 -10.01
C LEU A 140 -16.90 -1.10 -11.10
N GLY A 141 -17.92 -1.24 -11.95
CA GLY A 141 -17.99 -2.29 -12.98
C GLY A 141 -18.12 -3.70 -12.40
N MET A 142 -18.76 -3.83 -11.24
CA MET A 142 -18.90 -5.08 -10.49
C MET A 142 -20.36 -5.52 -10.43
N GLU A 143 -20.59 -6.83 -10.26
CA GLU A 143 -21.93 -7.34 -10.01
C GLU A 143 -22.35 -7.15 -8.53
N PRO A 144 -23.65 -6.93 -8.27
CA PRO A 144 -24.18 -6.90 -6.91
C PRO A 144 -23.84 -8.18 -6.14
N GLY A 145 -23.26 -8.03 -4.95
CA GLY A 145 -22.84 -9.17 -4.11
C GLY A 145 -21.40 -9.64 -4.33
N ALA A 146 -20.62 -8.95 -5.18
CA ALA A 146 -19.18 -9.21 -5.29
C ALA A 146 -18.46 -9.11 -3.93
N THR A 147 -17.46 -9.97 -3.71
CA THR A 147 -16.69 -9.95 -2.45
C THR A 147 -15.87 -8.67 -2.30
N MET A 148 -15.65 -8.19 -1.07
CA MET A 148 -14.85 -6.99 -0.80
C MET A 148 -13.44 -7.06 -1.39
N ARG A 149 -12.87 -8.27 -1.48
CA ARG A 149 -11.57 -8.52 -2.10
C ARG A 149 -11.60 -8.23 -3.60
N SER A 150 -12.64 -8.67 -4.31
CA SER A 150 -12.83 -8.39 -5.74
C SER A 150 -13.09 -6.91 -5.99
N ILE A 151 -13.92 -6.27 -5.17
CA ILE A 151 -14.22 -4.83 -5.23
C ILE A 151 -12.93 -4.01 -5.08
N THR A 152 -12.10 -4.36 -4.08
CA THR A 152 -10.82 -3.68 -3.83
C THR A 152 -9.85 -3.85 -4.99
N ALA A 153 -9.83 -5.02 -5.64
CA ALA A 153 -8.98 -5.27 -6.81
C ALA A 153 -9.43 -4.43 -8.03
N ALA A 154 -10.73 -4.40 -8.32
CA ALA A 154 -11.31 -3.61 -9.40
C ALA A 154 -11.09 -2.11 -9.18
N PHE A 155 -11.36 -1.61 -7.97
CA PHE A 155 -11.11 -0.22 -7.60
C PHE A 155 -9.65 0.17 -7.82
N ARG A 156 -8.69 -0.64 -7.33
CA ARG A 156 -7.26 -0.39 -7.53
C ARG A 156 -6.89 -0.28 -8.99
N ARG A 157 -7.46 -1.12 -9.85
CA ARG A 157 -7.22 -1.08 -11.30
C ARG A 157 -7.74 0.24 -11.89
N LEU A 158 -8.99 0.61 -11.61
CA LEU A 158 -9.62 1.82 -12.15
C LEU A 158 -8.90 3.10 -11.71
N VAL A 159 -8.50 3.17 -10.43
CA VAL A 159 -7.72 4.32 -9.95
C VAL A 159 -6.38 4.41 -10.66
N LYS A 160 -5.70 3.28 -10.88
CA LYS A 160 -4.44 3.21 -11.63
C LYS A 160 -4.56 3.72 -13.07
N GLU A 161 -5.74 3.61 -13.68
CA GLU A 161 -6.01 4.03 -15.05
C GLU A 161 -6.40 5.52 -15.12
N LEU A 162 -7.07 6.03 -14.08
CA LEU A 162 -7.63 7.38 -14.03
C LEU A 162 -6.77 8.40 -13.27
N HIS A 163 -5.63 7.97 -12.72
CA HIS A 163 -4.75 8.84 -11.93
C HIS A 163 -4.09 9.93 -12.79
N PRO A 164 -4.12 11.21 -12.37
CA PRO A 164 -3.57 12.33 -13.15
C PRO A 164 -2.06 12.23 -13.36
N ASP A 165 -1.31 11.68 -12.40
CA ASP A 165 0.15 11.45 -12.52
C ASP A 165 0.52 10.56 -13.72
N ARG A 166 -0.36 9.61 -14.08
CA ARG A 166 -0.17 8.75 -15.26
C ARG A 166 -0.59 9.40 -16.57
N ARG A 167 -1.29 10.52 -16.49
CA ARG A 167 -1.79 11.30 -17.62
C ARG A 167 -1.09 12.67 -17.72
N GLY A 168 0.09 12.82 -17.11
CA GLY A 168 0.86 14.06 -17.18
C GLY A 168 0.19 15.25 -16.50
N GLY A 169 -0.63 15.01 -15.47
CA GLY A 169 -1.34 16.07 -14.73
C GLY A 169 -2.74 16.39 -15.27
N ASP A 170 -3.25 15.67 -16.28
CA ASP A 170 -4.61 15.86 -16.79
C ASP A 170 -5.67 15.48 -15.74
N ARG A 171 -6.42 16.49 -15.27
CA ARG A 171 -7.47 16.38 -14.26
C ARG A 171 -8.85 16.07 -14.86
N SER A 172 -8.94 15.81 -16.17
CA SER A 172 -10.23 15.53 -16.83
C SER A 172 -10.95 14.29 -16.28
N THR A 173 -10.21 13.33 -15.70
CA THR A 173 -10.76 12.11 -15.07
C THR A 173 -11.06 12.25 -13.58
N GLU A 174 -10.77 13.41 -12.99
CA GLU A 174 -10.96 13.70 -11.58
C GLU A 174 -12.41 13.49 -11.09
N PRO A 175 -13.47 13.92 -11.83
CA PRO A 175 -14.85 13.67 -11.41
C PRO A 175 -15.20 12.18 -11.35
N LYS A 176 -14.68 11.38 -12.28
CA LYS A 176 -14.87 9.94 -12.32
C LYS A 176 -14.14 9.24 -11.17
N LEU A 177 -12.93 9.70 -10.87
CA LEU A 177 -12.14 9.20 -9.74
C LEU A 177 -12.85 9.46 -8.39
N ARG A 178 -13.46 10.65 -8.23
CA ARG A 178 -14.28 10.98 -7.05
C ARG A 178 -15.50 10.05 -6.90
N ARG A 179 -16.20 9.75 -7.99
CA ARG A 179 -17.31 8.79 -7.99
C ARG A 179 -16.88 7.39 -7.58
N LEU A 180 -15.75 6.90 -8.10
CA LEU A 180 -15.20 5.60 -7.72
C LEU A 180 -14.86 5.52 -6.23
N VAL A 181 -14.25 6.56 -5.68
CA VAL A 181 -13.90 6.63 -4.25
C VAL A 181 -15.16 6.55 -3.39
N ALA A 182 -16.17 7.38 -3.71
CA ALA A 182 -17.43 7.39 -2.98
C ALA A 182 -18.20 6.06 -3.10
N ALA A 183 -18.18 5.40 -4.27
CA ALA A 183 -18.79 4.08 -4.47
C ALA A 183 -18.15 3.02 -3.58
N TYR A 184 -16.81 3.00 -3.54
CA TYR A 184 -16.04 2.07 -2.70
C TYR A 184 -16.34 2.27 -1.21
N GLU A 185 -16.36 3.51 -0.73
CA GLU A 185 -16.68 3.83 0.67
C GLU A 185 -18.11 3.47 1.05
N PHE A 186 -19.06 3.70 0.14
CA PHE A 186 -20.46 3.33 0.35
C PHE A 186 -20.61 1.82 0.54
N ILE A 187 -20.02 1.02 -0.36
CA ILE A 187 -20.09 -0.45 -0.27
C ILE A 187 -19.37 -0.96 0.98
N LYS A 188 -18.20 -0.39 1.31
CA LYS A 188 -17.46 -0.74 2.54
C LYS A 188 -18.30 -0.50 3.79
N ARG A 189 -19.01 0.63 3.86
CA ARG A 189 -19.89 0.99 4.98
C ARG A 189 -21.08 0.03 5.09
N LYS A 190 -21.75 -0.28 3.98
CA LYS A 190 -22.88 -1.22 3.94
C LYS A 190 -22.47 -2.66 4.23
N SER A 191 -21.29 -3.07 3.77
CA SER A 191 -20.71 -4.38 4.07
C SER A 191 -20.36 -4.52 5.55
N ALA A 192 -19.82 -3.47 6.18
CA ALA A 192 -19.59 -3.44 7.63
C ALA A 192 -20.90 -3.50 8.43
N ALA A 193 -21.93 -2.75 8.00
CA ALA A 193 -23.25 -2.78 8.63
C ALA A 193 -23.91 -4.16 8.55
N ARG A 194 -23.79 -4.86 7.41
CA ARG A 194 -24.27 -6.25 7.25
C ARG A 194 -23.58 -7.22 8.20
N GLN A 195 -22.26 -7.09 8.37
CA GLN A 195 -21.50 -7.93 9.30
C GLN A 195 -21.85 -7.66 10.77
N ALA A 196 -22.21 -6.41 11.12
CA ALA A 196 -22.63 -6.05 12.47
C ALA A 196 -24.04 -6.56 12.84
N PHE A 197 -24.94 -6.73 11.86
CA PHE A 197 -26.28 -7.29 12.07
C PHE A 197 -26.33 -8.82 12.11
N SER A 198 -25.25 -9.48 11.69
CA SER A 198 -25.11 -10.93 11.60
C SER A 198 -24.53 -11.57 12.87
N ARG A 199 -24.42 -10.83 13.97
CA ARG A 199 -23.66 -11.19 15.18
C ARG A 199 -24.44 -10.85 16.43
#